data_AF-A0A7K4YIJ1-F1
#
_entry.id   AF-A0A7K4YIJ1-F1
#
_cell.length_a   1.000
_cell.length_b   1.000
_cell.length_c   1.000
_cell.angle_alpha   90.00
_cell.angle_beta   90.00
_cell.angle_gamma   90.00
#
_symmetry.space_group_name_H-M   'P 1'
#
loop_
_entity.id
_entity.type
_entity.pdbx_description
1 polymer ?
#
loop_
_entity_poly.entity_id
_entity_poly.type
_entity_poly.pdbx_seq_one_letter_code
_entity_poly.pdbx_strand_id
1 'polypeptide(L)'
;CFICGERGAAITCGEPGCDLSFHLPCGPQGACVTQYFPPYSSFCWRHHPQQAVEVAPEEDMACLLCLEPLEDSNAYSTMVCPVCPHAWFHRRCMQGQALRAGTACFQCPLCRDREEFLLEMVTMGIRIPFRLVGGSSPLLSPSGETAGAYTTLTESHGRCDARKCLCAGGRERAEEEAGPWQPLLCSSCTAVGTHRRCSNLGESTASWECGSC
;
A
#
# COMPACT_ATOMS: atom_id res chain seq x y z
N CYS A 1 8.01 -12.93 -21.96
CA CYS A 1 7.77 -11.62 -21.33
C CYS A 1 8.40 -10.59 -22.23
N PHE A 2 7.64 -9.63 -22.74
CA PHE A 2 8.22 -8.63 -23.65
C PHE A 2 9.21 -7.67 -22.97
N ILE A 3 9.23 -7.65 -21.63
CA ILE A 3 10.03 -6.74 -20.81
C ILE A 3 11.40 -7.37 -20.49
N CYS A 4 11.42 -8.57 -19.89
CA CYS A 4 12.67 -9.24 -19.50
C CYS A 4 13.16 -10.30 -20.51
N GLY A 5 12.40 -10.59 -21.56
CA GLY A 5 12.73 -11.63 -22.56
C GLY A 5 12.45 -13.07 -22.13
N GLU A 6 12.29 -13.33 -20.82
CA GLU A 6 12.11 -14.69 -20.29
C GLU A 6 10.73 -15.31 -20.57
N ARG A 7 10.67 -16.64 -20.58
CA ARG A 7 9.43 -17.42 -20.79
C ARG A 7 8.51 -17.40 -19.54
N GLY A 8 7.29 -17.92 -19.68
CA GLY A 8 6.35 -18.07 -18.55
C GLY A 8 5.60 -16.80 -18.12
N ALA A 9 5.52 -15.79 -19.00
CA ALA A 9 4.67 -14.64 -18.77
C ALA A 9 3.19 -15.04 -18.92
N ALA A 10 2.44 -15.01 -17.83
CA ALA A 10 1.03 -15.43 -17.81
C ALA A 10 0.03 -14.27 -17.99
N ILE A 11 0.48 -13.01 -17.85
CA ILE A 11 -0.39 -11.85 -18.01
C ILE A 11 -0.31 -11.38 -19.45
N THR A 12 -1.46 -11.37 -20.12
CA THR A 12 -1.62 -10.85 -21.48
C THR A 12 -2.27 -9.47 -21.46
N CYS A 13 -1.98 -8.66 -22.47
CA CYS A 13 -2.72 -7.43 -22.69
C CYS A 13 -4.21 -7.73 -22.96
N GLY A 14 -5.11 -6.96 -22.36
CA GLY A 14 -6.56 -7.11 -22.48
C GLY A 14 -7.13 -6.51 -23.76
N GLU A 15 -6.34 -5.70 -24.47
CA GLU A 15 -6.71 -5.13 -25.77
C GLU A 15 -6.84 -6.23 -26.84
N PRO A 16 -7.98 -6.32 -27.56
CA PRO A 16 -8.16 -7.28 -28.64
C PRO A 16 -7.07 -7.17 -29.72
N GLY A 17 -6.44 -8.30 -30.03
CA GLY A 17 -5.37 -8.36 -31.05
C GLY A 17 -3.98 -7.92 -30.55
N CYS A 18 -3.81 -7.66 -29.25
CA CYS A 18 -2.49 -7.43 -28.67
C CYS A 18 -1.90 -8.71 -28.07
N ASP A 19 -0.82 -9.22 -28.66
CA ASP A 19 -0.15 -10.45 -28.21
C ASP A 19 0.92 -10.22 -27.13
N LEU A 20 1.06 -8.97 -26.64
CA LEU A 20 2.07 -8.64 -25.63
C LEU A 20 1.73 -9.29 -24.29
N SER A 21 2.69 -10.05 -23.78
CA SER A 21 2.59 -10.75 -22.49
C SER A 21 3.75 -10.40 -21.57
N PHE A 22 3.45 -10.22 -20.28
CA PHE A 22 4.43 -9.83 -19.27
C PHE A 22 4.27 -10.61 -17.96
N HIS A 23 5.32 -10.65 -17.15
CA HIS A 23 5.22 -11.12 -15.77
C HIS A 23 4.66 -10.00 -14.88
N LEU A 24 3.85 -10.34 -13.88
CA LEU A 24 3.38 -9.39 -12.88
C LEU A 24 4.50 -8.52 -12.28
N PRO A 25 5.63 -9.07 -11.80
CA PRO A 25 6.73 -8.26 -11.26
C PRO A 25 7.44 -7.40 -12.31
N CYS A 26 7.31 -7.73 -13.60
CA CYS A 26 7.89 -6.95 -14.69
C CYS A 26 7.01 -5.75 -15.09
N GLY A 27 5.72 -5.77 -14.74
CA GLY A 27 4.75 -4.76 -15.17
C GLY A 27 5.20 -3.32 -14.90
N PRO A 28 5.67 -2.98 -13.68
CA PRO A 28 6.15 -1.63 -13.37
C PRO A 28 7.30 -1.16 -14.25
N GLN A 29 8.27 -2.02 -14.57
CA GLN A 29 9.40 -1.63 -15.43
C GLN A 29 8.97 -1.42 -16.88
N GLY A 30 7.97 -2.16 -17.35
CA GLY A 30 7.43 -2.00 -18.71
C GLY A 30 6.23 -1.07 -18.80
N ALA A 31 6.01 -0.18 -17.81
CA ALA A 31 4.88 0.75 -17.76
C ALA A 31 3.51 0.08 -18.02
N CYS A 32 3.35 -1.17 -17.59
CA CYS A 32 2.10 -1.90 -17.70
C CYS A 32 1.17 -1.53 -16.55
N VAL A 33 -0.13 -1.57 -16.82
CA VAL A 33 -1.19 -1.32 -15.84
C VAL A 33 -2.00 -2.59 -15.65
N THR A 34 -2.15 -3.03 -14.40
CA THR A 34 -3.05 -4.13 -14.01
C THR A 34 -4.18 -3.56 -13.16
N GLN A 35 -5.40 -3.84 -13.56
CA GLN A 35 -6.62 -3.47 -12.84
C GLN A 35 -7.00 -4.57 -11.86
N TYR A 36 -7.04 -4.22 -10.57
CA TYR A 36 -7.30 -5.17 -9.47
C TYR A 36 -8.79 -5.27 -9.10
N PHE A 37 -9.67 -5.05 -10.08
CA PHE A 37 -11.12 -5.11 -9.94
C PHE A 37 -11.72 -5.87 -11.14
N PRO A 38 -12.90 -6.52 -11.00
CA PRO A 38 -13.53 -7.22 -12.10
C PRO A 38 -13.74 -6.31 -13.33
N PRO A 39 -13.44 -6.77 -14.56
CA PRO A 39 -13.13 -8.16 -14.96
C PRO A 39 -11.64 -8.58 -14.83
N TYR A 40 -10.81 -7.83 -14.10
CA TYR A 40 -9.37 -8.06 -13.89
C TYR A 40 -8.56 -8.02 -15.18
N SER A 41 -8.47 -6.84 -15.79
CA SER A 41 -7.73 -6.62 -17.03
C SER A 41 -6.31 -6.13 -16.78
N SER A 42 -5.41 -6.39 -17.73
CA SER A 42 -4.04 -5.90 -17.71
C SER A 42 -3.67 -5.35 -19.08
N PHE A 43 -2.89 -4.29 -19.12
CA PHE A 43 -2.60 -3.55 -20.35
C PHE A 43 -1.10 -3.30 -20.46
N CYS A 44 -0.56 -3.48 -21.66
CA CYS A 44 0.83 -3.16 -21.96
C CYS A 44 1.03 -1.63 -22.07
N TRP A 45 2.27 -1.17 -22.15
CA TRP A 45 2.60 0.26 -22.29
C TRP A 45 1.93 0.98 -23.49
N ARG A 46 1.42 0.24 -24.48
CA ARG A 46 0.73 0.83 -25.64
C ARG A 46 -0.77 1.01 -25.42
N HIS A 47 -1.36 0.18 -24.58
CA HIS A 47 -2.82 0.10 -24.40
C HIS A 47 -3.22 0.39 -22.95
N HIS A 48 -2.30 0.89 -22.12
CA HIS A 48 -2.62 1.24 -20.75
C HIS A 48 -3.57 2.43 -20.71
N PRO A 49 -4.49 2.47 -19.72
CA PRO A 49 -5.33 3.65 -19.52
C PRO A 49 -4.45 4.86 -19.19
N GLN A 50 -4.84 6.01 -19.73
CA GLN A 50 -4.19 7.29 -19.48
C GLN A 50 -5.18 8.21 -18.80
N GLN A 51 -4.69 9.02 -17.85
CA GLN A 51 -5.51 10.08 -17.28
C GLN A 51 -5.76 11.13 -18.35
N ALA A 52 -7.00 11.60 -18.46
CA ALA A 52 -7.36 12.70 -19.35
C ALA A 52 -6.88 14.02 -18.73
N VAL A 53 -5.57 14.27 -18.78
CA VAL A 53 -4.98 15.48 -18.22
C VAL A 53 -4.84 16.53 -19.32
N GLU A 54 -5.58 17.64 -19.19
CA GLU A 54 -5.44 18.79 -20.08
C GLU A 54 -4.21 19.66 -19.75
N VAL A 55 -3.72 19.55 -18.51
CA VAL A 55 -2.64 20.38 -17.96
C VAL A 55 -1.40 19.53 -17.71
N ALA A 56 -0.33 19.76 -18.46
CA ALA A 56 0.96 19.14 -18.15
C ALA A 56 1.46 19.64 -16.77
N PRO A 57 2.15 18.80 -15.99
CA PRO A 57 2.77 19.26 -14.76
C PRO A 57 3.78 20.37 -15.11
N GLU A 58 3.71 21.49 -14.38
CA GLU A 58 4.71 22.55 -14.52
C GLU A 58 6.10 22.02 -14.10
N GLU A 59 7.18 22.59 -14.64
CA GLU A 59 8.55 22.11 -14.43
C GLU A 59 8.99 22.09 -12.95
N ASP A 60 8.30 22.85 -12.09
CA ASP A 60 8.57 22.95 -10.64
C ASP A 60 7.58 22.16 -9.76
N MET A 61 6.74 21.32 -10.36
CA MET A 61 5.68 20.64 -9.63
C MET A 61 6.23 19.45 -8.84
N ALA A 62 6.05 19.49 -7.51
CA ALA A 62 6.49 18.45 -6.59
C ALA A 62 5.37 17.48 -6.22
N CYS A 63 5.74 16.23 -5.92
CA CYS A 63 4.80 15.26 -5.38
C CYS A 63 4.31 15.70 -4.00
N LEU A 64 2.99 15.80 -3.81
CA LEU A 64 2.40 16.21 -2.52
C LEU A 64 2.61 15.21 -1.37
N LEU A 65 3.15 14.01 -1.64
CA LEU A 65 3.36 12.97 -0.62
C LEU A 65 4.81 12.88 -0.14
N CYS A 66 5.79 13.02 -1.02
CA CYS A 66 7.22 12.99 -0.65
C CYS A 66 7.91 14.36 -0.74
N LEU A 67 7.26 15.36 -1.34
CA LEU A 67 7.78 16.71 -1.57
C LEU A 67 9.01 16.75 -2.48
N GLU A 68 9.27 15.69 -3.22
CA GLU A 68 10.33 15.61 -4.24
C GLU A 68 9.76 15.99 -5.62
N PRO A 69 10.61 16.50 -6.53
CA PRO A 69 10.21 16.85 -7.89
C PRO A 69 9.66 15.64 -8.66
N LEU A 70 8.77 15.89 -9.60
CA LEU A 70 8.32 14.88 -10.56
C LEU A 70 9.37 14.74 -11.66
N GLU A 71 10.49 14.07 -11.33
CA GLU A 71 11.73 13.99 -12.15
C GLU A 71 11.50 13.51 -13.59
N ASP A 72 10.46 12.72 -13.82
CA ASP A 72 10.10 12.19 -15.13
C ASP A 72 8.59 12.34 -15.33
N SER A 73 8.18 13.36 -16.07
CA SER A 73 6.78 13.60 -16.49
C SER A 73 6.29 12.61 -17.55
N ASN A 74 6.70 11.34 -17.47
CA ASN A 74 6.06 10.31 -18.26
C ASN A 74 4.69 9.99 -17.62
N ALA A 75 3.68 9.77 -18.45
CA ALA A 75 2.30 9.57 -18.00
C ALA A 75 2.11 8.34 -17.08
N TYR A 76 3.10 7.46 -16.96
CA TYR A 76 3.04 6.29 -16.09
C TYR A 76 3.56 6.59 -14.68
N SER A 77 4.69 7.28 -14.53
CA SER A 77 5.32 7.57 -13.22
C SER A 77 4.57 8.63 -12.44
N THR A 78 3.80 9.48 -13.10
CA THR A 78 3.04 10.58 -12.48
C THR A 78 1.55 10.30 -12.44
N MET A 79 0.89 10.72 -11.36
CA MET A 79 -0.55 10.62 -11.14
C MET A 79 -1.10 11.98 -10.73
N VAL A 80 -2.31 12.32 -11.18
CA VAL A 80 -3.03 13.55 -10.81
C VAL A 80 -4.41 13.23 -10.26
N CYS A 81 -4.92 14.07 -9.36
CA CYS A 81 -6.33 14.00 -8.95
C CYS A 81 -7.24 14.44 -10.11
N PRO A 82 -8.30 13.67 -10.45
CA PRO A 82 -9.22 14.06 -11.52
C PRO A 82 -10.05 15.32 -11.16
N VAL A 83 -10.20 15.62 -9.87
CA VAL A 83 -11.04 16.72 -9.37
C VAL A 83 -10.25 18.02 -9.17
N CYS A 84 -9.02 17.92 -8.65
CA CYS A 84 -8.17 19.08 -8.38
C CYS A 84 -6.84 18.96 -9.16
N PRO A 85 -6.70 19.67 -10.29
CA PRO A 85 -5.60 19.46 -11.25
C PRO A 85 -4.21 19.90 -10.74
N HIS A 86 -4.13 20.44 -9.52
CA HIS A 86 -2.88 20.82 -8.86
C HIS A 86 -2.35 19.73 -7.91
N ALA A 87 -3.09 18.64 -7.71
CA ALA A 87 -2.69 17.57 -6.81
C ALA A 87 -1.97 16.45 -7.59
N TRP A 88 -0.64 16.51 -7.58
CA TRP A 88 0.22 15.58 -8.31
C TRP A 88 1.05 14.69 -7.39
N PHE A 89 1.30 13.48 -7.87
CA PHE A 89 1.91 12.41 -7.09
C PHE A 89 2.79 11.52 -7.96
N HIS A 90 3.90 11.02 -7.41
CA HIS A 90 4.51 9.83 -8.01
C HIS A 90 3.58 8.64 -7.84
N ARG A 91 3.45 7.82 -8.87
CA ARG A 91 2.70 6.57 -8.85
C ARG A 91 3.14 5.66 -7.70
N ARG A 92 4.43 5.60 -7.40
CA ARG A 92 4.98 4.84 -6.27
C ARG A 92 4.46 5.37 -4.93
N CYS A 93 4.48 6.68 -4.75
CA CYS A 93 4.00 7.33 -3.53
C CYS A 93 2.49 7.10 -3.35
N MET A 94 1.72 7.22 -4.44
CA MET A 94 0.28 6.96 -4.45
C MET A 94 -0.04 5.49 -4.11
N GLN A 95 0.71 4.54 -4.69
CA GLN A 95 0.58 3.12 -4.39
C GLN A 95 0.85 2.83 -2.91
N GLY A 96 1.86 3.48 -2.32
CA GLY A 96 2.15 3.38 -0.89
C GLY A 96 1.02 3.95 -0.02
N GLN A 97 0.48 5.11 -0.37
CA GLN A 97 -0.67 5.70 0.34
C GLN A 97 -1.90 4.79 0.27
N ALA A 98 -2.23 4.27 -0.92
CA ALA A 98 -3.34 3.35 -1.15
C ALA A 98 -3.28 2.11 -0.27
N LEU A 99 -2.10 1.47 -0.17
CA LEU A 99 -1.89 0.28 0.64
C LEU A 99 -2.06 0.54 2.14
N ARG A 100 -1.69 1.74 2.62
CA ARG A 100 -1.85 2.14 4.03
C ARG A 100 -3.29 2.54 4.36
N ALA A 101 -3.91 3.36 3.52
CA ALA A 101 -5.24 3.91 3.76
C ALA A 101 -6.36 2.86 3.57
N GLY A 102 -6.23 2.00 2.55
CA GLY A 102 -7.30 1.10 2.12
C GLY A 102 -8.54 1.84 1.62
N THR A 103 -9.51 1.09 1.07
CA THR A 103 -10.70 1.65 0.39
C THR A 103 -11.53 2.60 1.27
N ALA A 104 -11.51 2.42 2.59
CA ALA A 104 -12.32 3.21 3.51
C ALA A 104 -11.80 4.64 3.74
N CYS A 105 -10.48 4.85 3.66
CA CYS A 105 -9.82 6.12 3.98
C CYS A 105 -9.05 6.70 2.79
N PHE A 106 -9.15 6.07 1.61
CA PHE A 106 -8.43 6.51 0.42
C PHE A 106 -9.19 7.64 -0.29
N GLN A 107 -8.63 8.84 -0.20
CA GLN A 107 -9.17 10.08 -0.75
C GLN A 107 -8.01 11.01 -1.14
N CYS A 108 -8.30 12.01 -1.97
CA CYS A 108 -7.33 13.02 -2.34
C CYS A 108 -6.83 13.79 -1.09
N PRO A 109 -5.50 13.88 -0.86
CA PRO A 109 -4.96 14.66 0.27
C PRO A 109 -5.32 16.15 0.26
N LEU A 110 -5.56 16.72 -0.94
CA LEU A 110 -5.80 18.15 -1.12
C LEU A 110 -7.30 18.50 -1.04
N CYS A 111 -8.11 18.02 -1.98
CA CYS A 111 -9.54 18.36 -2.05
C CYS A 111 -10.43 17.45 -1.21
N ARG A 112 -9.90 16.35 -0.66
CA ARG A 112 -10.65 15.33 0.09
C ARG A 112 -11.75 14.62 -0.71
N ASP A 113 -11.77 14.77 -2.04
CA ASP A 113 -12.61 13.94 -2.89
C ASP A 113 -12.22 12.46 -2.73
N ARG A 114 -13.23 11.60 -2.63
CA ARG A 114 -13.07 10.17 -2.44
C ARG A 114 -13.53 9.38 -3.65
N GLU A 115 -14.67 9.72 -4.25
CA GLU A 115 -15.34 8.84 -5.21
C GLU A 115 -14.62 8.84 -6.56
N GLU A 116 -14.48 10.03 -7.17
CA GLU A 116 -13.80 10.19 -8.46
C GLU A 116 -12.31 9.87 -8.33
N PHE A 117 -11.68 10.34 -7.25
CA PHE A 117 -10.28 10.02 -6.94
C PHE A 117 -10.03 8.51 -6.83
N LEU A 118 -10.85 7.78 -6.06
CA LEU A 118 -10.67 6.35 -5.90
C LEU A 118 -10.86 5.61 -7.22
N LEU A 119 -11.93 5.92 -7.96
CA LEU A 119 -12.22 5.27 -9.24
C LEU A 119 -11.09 5.47 -10.25
N GLU A 120 -10.58 6.70 -10.35
CA GLU A 120 -9.48 7.04 -11.23
C GLU A 120 -8.20 6.28 -10.85
N MET A 121 -7.82 6.29 -9.57
CA MET A 121 -6.60 5.59 -9.11
C MET A 121 -6.71 4.08 -9.34
N VAL A 122 -7.87 3.47 -9.09
CA VAL A 122 -8.11 2.05 -9.36
C VAL A 122 -8.03 1.75 -10.87
N THR A 123 -8.63 2.59 -11.70
CA THR A 123 -8.61 2.46 -13.18
C THR A 123 -7.19 2.51 -13.71
N MET A 124 -6.39 3.41 -13.16
CA MET A 124 -4.97 3.57 -13.46
C MET A 124 -4.10 2.47 -12.85
N GLY A 125 -4.68 1.47 -12.17
CA GLY A 125 -3.99 0.29 -11.64
C GLY A 125 -3.29 0.50 -10.30
N ILE A 126 -3.70 1.49 -9.51
CA ILE A 126 -3.29 1.60 -8.12
C ILE A 126 -4.05 0.54 -7.31
N ARG A 127 -3.31 -0.36 -6.68
CA ARG A 127 -3.90 -1.41 -5.83
C ARG A 127 -4.35 -0.83 -4.50
N ILE A 128 -5.66 -0.84 -4.23
CA ILE A 128 -6.24 -0.37 -2.97
C ILE A 128 -6.92 -1.56 -2.28
N PRO A 129 -6.42 -2.02 -1.12
CA PRO A 129 -7.01 -3.14 -0.40
C PRO A 129 -8.33 -2.72 0.25
N PHE A 130 -9.34 -3.58 0.16
CA PHE A 130 -10.57 -3.43 0.93
C PHE A 130 -10.26 -3.70 2.41
N ARG A 131 -10.40 -2.66 3.23
CA ARG A 131 -10.28 -2.73 4.69
C ARG A 131 -11.53 -2.07 5.27
N LEU A 132 -12.34 -2.84 5.98
CA LEU A 132 -13.50 -2.29 6.71
C LEU A 132 -12.98 -1.49 7.90
N VAL A 133 -13.41 -0.23 8.03
CA VAL A 133 -13.18 0.56 9.24
C VAL A 133 -14.17 0.09 10.29
N GLY A 134 -13.68 -0.65 11.28
CA GLY A 134 -14.47 -1.18 12.39
C GLY A 134 -15.40 -2.33 12.00
N GLY A 135 -14.91 -3.57 12.08
CA GLY A 135 -15.77 -4.73 11.85
C GLY A 135 -14.99 -6.03 11.79
N SER A 136 -14.88 -6.68 12.95
CA SER A 136 -15.19 -8.09 13.13
C SER A 136 -15.34 -8.91 11.84
N SER A 137 -14.46 -9.91 11.72
CA SER A 137 -14.76 -11.14 11.00
C SER A 137 -16.22 -11.58 11.30
N PRO A 138 -16.98 -12.12 10.31
CA PRO A 138 -18.36 -12.57 10.52
C PRO A 138 -18.54 -13.70 11.54
N LEU A 139 -17.48 -14.12 12.24
CA LEU A 139 -17.51 -15.20 13.22
C LEU A 139 -17.73 -14.76 14.67
N LEU A 140 -17.91 -13.47 14.99
CA LEU A 140 -18.31 -13.07 16.34
C LEU A 140 -19.33 -11.92 16.38
N SER A 141 -20.49 -12.23 16.94
CA SER A 141 -21.44 -11.33 17.59
C SER A 141 -22.16 -12.17 18.67
N PRO A 142 -22.80 -11.61 19.71
CA PRO A 142 -22.97 -10.21 20.10
C PRO A 142 -22.65 -9.95 21.59
N SER A 143 -22.41 -8.70 22.00
CA SER A 143 -22.90 -8.11 23.27
C SER A 143 -22.42 -6.67 23.43
N GLY A 144 -23.37 -5.76 23.66
CA GLY A 144 -23.15 -4.55 24.46
C GLY A 144 -22.67 -3.30 23.74
N GLU A 145 -23.56 -2.33 23.67
CA GLU A 145 -23.37 -0.96 23.22
C GLU A 145 -22.24 -0.23 23.98
N THR A 146 -21.47 0.62 23.30
CA THR A 146 -21.43 2.08 23.58
C THR A 146 -20.65 2.80 22.49
N ALA A 147 -21.23 3.93 22.06
CA ALA A 147 -20.66 4.86 21.12
C ALA A 147 -19.54 5.69 21.76
N GLY A 148 -18.53 6.02 20.95
CA GLY A 148 -17.67 7.19 21.17
C GLY A 148 -16.32 6.89 21.79
N ALA A 149 -15.31 6.73 20.94
CA ALA A 149 -14.01 7.37 21.07
C ALA A 149 -13.17 6.94 19.88
N TYR A 150 -12.37 7.86 19.35
CA TYR A 150 -11.26 7.51 18.49
C TYR A 150 -10.45 6.38 19.18
N THR A 151 -10.46 5.18 18.62
CA THR A 151 -9.49 4.15 18.99
C THR A 151 -8.62 3.92 17.78
N THR A 152 -7.62 4.79 17.65
CA THR A 152 -6.36 4.45 16.97
C THR A 152 -5.70 3.31 17.73
N LEU A 153 -6.16 2.08 17.51
CA LEU A 153 -5.34 0.90 17.73
C LEU A 153 -5.65 -0.05 16.59
N THR A 154 -4.91 0.16 15.50
CA THR A 154 -4.36 -0.92 14.67
C THR A 154 -4.27 -2.17 15.52
N GLU A 155 -4.93 -3.28 15.15
CA GLU A 155 -4.63 -4.58 15.74
C GLU A 155 -3.14 -4.84 15.50
N SER A 156 -2.32 -4.40 16.44
CA SER A 156 -0.88 -4.53 16.42
C SER A 156 -0.61 -6.01 16.46
N HIS A 157 0.20 -6.49 15.54
CA HIS A 157 0.66 -7.87 15.50
C HIS A 157 1.29 -8.25 16.86
N GLY A 158 0.49 -8.87 17.74
CA GLY A 158 0.83 -9.10 19.16
C GLY A 158 1.69 -10.33 19.41
N ARG A 159 2.33 -10.86 18.36
CA ARG A 159 3.06 -12.11 18.39
C ARG A 159 4.54 -11.89 18.10
N CYS A 160 5.39 -12.54 18.89
CA CYS A 160 6.82 -12.57 18.66
C CYS A 160 7.20 -13.59 17.55
N ASP A 161 7.70 -13.07 16.43
CA ASP A 161 8.18 -13.81 15.25
C ASP A 161 9.67 -14.13 15.31
N ALA A 162 10.36 -13.81 16.41
CA ALA A 162 11.75 -14.18 16.58
C ALA A 162 11.91 -15.70 16.43
N ARG A 163 12.98 -16.12 15.71
CA ARG A 163 13.26 -17.55 15.45
C ARG A 163 13.25 -18.38 16.73
N LYS A 164 13.81 -17.83 17.82
CA LYS A 164 13.76 -18.38 19.17
C LYS A 164 13.12 -17.36 20.11
N CYS A 165 11.93 -17.67 20.63
CA CYS A 165 11.30 -16.87 21.67
C CYS A 165 11.90 -17.26 23.04
N LEU A 166 12.30 -16.27 23.83
CA LEU A 166 12.85 -16.46 25.18
C LEU A 166 11.79 -16.26 26.28
N CYS A 167 10.57 -15.85 25.91
CA CYS A 167 9.50 -15.57 26.86
C CYS A 167 8.90 -16.88 27.40
N ALA A 168 8.90 -17.05 28.72
CA ALA A 168 8.24 -18.19 29.38
C ALA A 168 6.70 -18.16 29.22
N GLY A 169 6.12 -16.95 29.05
CA GLY A 169 4.70 -16.76 28.78
C GLY A 169 4.28 -17.02 27.33
N GLY A 170 5.21 -17.49 26.49
CA GLY A 170 4.94 -17.77 25.09
C GLY A 170 5.05 -16.56 24.18
N ARG A 171 4.74 -16.76 22.90
CA ARG A 171 4.95 -15.76 21.83
C ARG A 171 3.92 -14.64 21.84
N GLU A 172 2.77 -14.86 22.47
CA GLU A 172 1.63 -13.94 22.53
C GLU A 172 1.66 -13.07 23.79
N ARG A 173 2.62 -13.30 24.70
CA ARG A 173 2.79 -12.45 25.87
C ARG A 173 3.21 -11.05 25.40
N ALA A 174 2.37 -10.06 25.68
CA ALA A 174 2.68 -8.65 25.48
C ALA A 174 2.66 -7.95 26.84
N GLU A 175 3.77 -7.31 27.21
CA GLU A 175 3.76 -6.33 28.29
C GLU A 175 3.37 -4.97 27.72
N GLU A 176 2.37 -4.33 28.34
CA GLU A 176 1.91 -3.00 27.95
C GLU A 176 2.92 -1.92 28.36
N GLU A 177 3.59 -2.12 29.50
CA GLU A 177 4.64 -1.25 30.03
C GLU A 177 6.01 -1.51 29.37
N ALA A 178 6.89 -0.52 29.44
CA ALA A 178 8.27 -0.62 28.95
C ALA A 178 9.04 -1.70 29.72
N GLY A 179 9.08 -2.90 29.15
CA GLY A 179 9.64 -4.09 29.79
C GLY A 179 10.27 -5.05 28.79
N PRO A 180 11.01 -6.05 29.27
CA PRO A 180 11.74 -7.01 28.44
C PRO A 180 10.86 -7.79 27.46
N TRP A 181 9.57 -7.92 27.75
CA TRP A 181 8.59 -8.64 26.94
C TRP A 181 7.59 -7.71 26.25
N GLN A 182 7.89 -6.40 26.20
CA GLN A 182 7.19 -5.48 25.34
C GLN A 182 7.43 -5.88 23.87
N PRO A 183 6.38 -6.11 23.07
CA PRO A 183 6.52 -6.38 21.65
C PRO A 183 6.83 -5.09 20.90
N LEU A 184 7.86 -5.10 20.08
CA LEU A 184 8.18 -4.05 19.11
C LEU A 184 7.84 -4.54 17.71
N LEU A 185 7.08 -3.74 16.97
CA LEU A 185 6.79 -3.98 15.56
C LEU A 185 7.89 -3.43 14.68
N CYS A 186 8.10 -4.06 13.53
CA CYS A 186 8.97 -3.52 12.50
C CYS A 186 8.46 -2.14 12.05
N SER A 187 9.31 -1.11 12.13
CA SER A 187 8.99 0.27 11.73
C SER A 187 8.57 0.40 10.27
N SER A 188 9.04 -0.52 9.42
CA SER A 188 8.89 -0.43 7.97
C SER A 188 7.69 -1.22 7.43
N CYS A 189 7.42 -2.41 7.97
CA CYS A 189 6.32 -3.26 7.49
C CYS A 189 5.18 -3.44 8.49
N THR A 190 5.40 -3.21 9.79
CA THR A 190 4.45 -3.47 10.90
C THR A 190 3.86 -4.90 10.93
N ALA A 191 4.33 -5.79 10.07
CA ALA A 191 3.80 -7.13 9.83
C ALA A 191 4.50 -8.21 10.66
N VAL A 192 5.63 -7.87 11.26
CA VAL A 192 6.36 -8.73 12.18
C VAL A 192 6.66 -7.99 13.47
N GLY A 193 6.66 -8.75 14.56
CA GLY A 193 6.90 -8.27 15.90
C GLY A 193 7.96 -9.11 16.61
N THR A 194 8.71 -8.50 17.51
CA THR A 194 9.65 -9.22 18.38
C THR A 194 9.59 -8.66 19.79
N HIS A 195 9.85 -9.50 20.78
CA HIS A 195 10.14 -8.98 22.12
C HIS A 195 11.52 -8.33 22.13
N ARG A 196 11.68 -7.30 22.96
CA ARG A 196 12.98 -6.65 23.18
C ARG A 196 14.09 -7.66 23.44
N ARG A 197 13.90 -8.58 24.38
CA ARG A 197 14.90 -9.62 24.70
C ARG A 197 15.11 -10.66 23.59
N CYS A 198 14.11 -10.92 22.76
CA CYS A 198 14.21 -11.90 21.68
C CYS A 198 15.07 -11.39 20.51
N SER A 199 15.15 -10.06 20.33
CA SER A 199 16.02 -9.41 19.34
C SER A 199 17.19 -8.65 19.95
N ASN A 200 17.51 -8.90 21.23
CA ASN A 200 18.61 -8.27 21.96
C ASN A 200 18.57 -6.72 21.96
N LEU A 201 17.37 -6.16 22.06
CA LEU A 201 17.11 -4.72 22.07
C LEU A 201 17.17 -4.18 23.50
N GLY A 202 17.70 -2.97 23.66
CA GLY A 202 17.76 -2.28 24.95
C GLY A 202 16.39 -1.74 25.38
N GLU A 203 16.28 -1.35 26.66
CA GLU A 203 15.05 -0.77 27.22
C GLU A 203 14.70 0.60 26.61
N SER A 204 15.71 1.34 26.13
CA SER A 204 15.55 2.66 25.47
C SER A 204 15.27 2.59 23.97
N THR A 205 15.29 1.40 23.35
CA THR A 205 15.12 1.28 21.90
C THR A 205 13.66 1.53 21.51
N ALA A 206 13.37 2.64 20.83
CA ALA A 206 12.00 2.99 20.42
C ALA A 206 11.59 2.38 19.07
N SER A 207 12.56 1.97 18.24
CA SER A 207 12.33 1.46 16.88
C SER A 207 13.14 0.20 16.62
N TRP A 208 12.53 -0.74 15.88
CA TRP A 208 13.16 -1.97 15.43
C TRP A 208 12.75 -2.25 13.99
N GLU A 209 13.65 -2.83 13.20
CA GLU A 209 13.40 -3.25 11.82
C GLU A 209 13.75 -4.72 11.66
N CYS A 210 12.92 -5.46 10.93
CA CYS A 210 13.17 -6.87 10.65
C CYS A 210 14.12 -7.03 9.47
N GLY A 211 14.94 -8.09 9.45
CA GLY A 211 15.92 -8.31 8.38
C GLY A 211 15.34 -8.64 6.99
N SER A 212 14.02 -8.65 6.81
CA SER A 212 13.37 -8.75 5.49
C SER A 212 12.93 -7.37 4.94
N CYS A 213 13.08 -6.31 5.73
CA CYS A 213 13.00 -4.92 5.31
C CYS A 213 14.41 -4.40 5.09
#